data_AF-A0A8C0XS87-F1
#
_entry.id   AF-A0A8C0XS87-F1
#
_cell.length_a   1.000
_cell.length_b   1.000
_cell.length_c   1.000
_cell.angle_alpha   90.00
_cell.angle_beta   90.00
_cell.angle_gamma   90.00
#
_symmetry.space_group_name_H-M   'P 1'
#
loop_
_entity.id
_entity.type
_entity.pdbx_description
1 polymer ?
#
loop_
_entity_poly.entity_id
_entity_poly.type
_entity_poly.pdbx_seq_one_letter_code
_entity_poly.pdbx_strand_id
1 'polypeptide(L)'
;MATAEYTTDEPLIRGKRKQDLQEMLREVGLDIEHWLPKLKEHLSVTCAQALQYLKEKDLQKLKSHAQYPWEKRALEKLFELSHSKTISELQESPLEMIKKRQKQADEALQELKELLSEGRQRQEEAVRRKEAELRQVMEIPEEHWPLPEKPLQEVIGNIQRQLSLTVQTLSHRKNLPDRDVIERASGGLALQGIYKTSHKKDLMEKRQELLSVPKEFLLFGPEQGTRMETKEFTSTQVESIFTQMTEKLGFSVTSSVKGRGWGFSLEAGMEQSKHSESEESQQSHSKCSYFCSTKFSYIPLASCHFPIDQLQLSKAALKELKSTEELLGQAAVSDRLPLLRQRTENFFHRFGSHANQGPLHLGGIYCYIENHVRRYCSNEGGKRIKTFVKTSLDDIRNAILSAIYESTAVAKDKSSTASEWLDLFCDHLGSNLVFPRRELTNIEHQEINYVEFLKEAMSAALDPAMKKVEENCSSMPTDEMIPEIEKILSEHLCGCWKQCPLCKAICTNTIPTHEGDHSVPFHRPQAVNGSIWYKTDHFVIDCCCTSVASDDYFVFSDNKQIPCKKYRQAGGDYATWRITPDSSTQPYWKWFVSHFRAKLEENYQKKFTGKGEIPISWTQITKQDVLDDLKK
;
A
#
# COMPACT_ATOMS: atom_id res chain seq x y z
N MET A 1 33.12 -20.87 -39.25
CA MET A 1 34.51 -20.54 -38.89
C MET A 1 34.52 -19.14 -38.27
N ALA A 2 35.08 -19.03 -37.06
CA ALA A 2 35.55 -17.84 -36.30
C ALA A 2 34.58 -16.64 -36.12
N THR A 3 34.10 -16.26 -34.92
CA THR A 3 34.73 -15.72 -33.67
C THR A 3 35.44 -14.37 -33.78
N ALA A 4 34.84 -13.33 -33.16
CA ALA A 4 35.46 -12.26 -32.35
C ALA A 4 34.30 -11.36 -31.83
N GLU A 5 33.90 -11.47 -30.56
CA GLU A 5 34.38 -10.67 -29.41
C GLU A 5 34.05 -9.17 -29.49
N TYR A 6 33.04 -8.76 -28.73
CA TYR A 6 33.00 -7.43 -28.10
C TYR A 6 32.47 -7.60 -26.68
N THR A 7 33.40 -7.49 -25.73
CA THR A 7 33.18 -7.32 -24.30
C THR A 7 32.61 -5.93 -24.02
N THR A 8 31.55 -5.85 -23.22
CA THR A 8 31.22 -4.65 -22.45
C THR A 8 31.01 -5.07 -21.01
N ASP A 9 31.96 -4.66 -20.17
CA ASP A 9 31.95 -4.74 -18.73
C ASP A 9 30.68 -4.09 -18.14
N GLU A 10 29.89 -4.89 -17.43
CA GLU A 10 28.89 -4.39 -16.47
C GLU A 10 29.58 -4.13 -15.11
N PRO A 11 29.35 -2.97 -14.46
CA PRO A 11 29.85 -2.74 -13.12
C PRO A 11 29.07 -3.58 -12.09
N LEU A 12 29.82 -4.44 -11.41
CA LEU A 12 29.44 -5.22 -10.22
C LEU A 12 28.80 -4.34 -9.12
N ILE A 13 27.47 -4.31 -9.03
CA ILE A 13 26.76 -3.94 -7.80
C ILE A 13 26.35 -5.23 -7.09
N ARG A 14 27.21 -5.64 -6.16
CA ARG A 14 27.08 -6.85 -5.34
C ARG A 14 26.00 -6.65 -4.27
N GLY A 15 24.73 -6.79 -4.65
CA GLY A 15 23.66 -7.09 -3.69
C GLY A 15 23.99 -8.41 -3.00
N LYS A 16 23.92 -8.47 -1.66
CA LYS A 16 24.12 -9.68 -0.85
C LYS A 16 23.25 -10.83 -1.40
N ARG A 17 23.81 -11.70 -2.26
CA ARG A 17 23.13 -12.90 -2.74
C ARG A 17 22.81 -13.78 -1.53
N LYS A 18 21.54 -14.16 -1.38
CA LYS A 18 21.16 -15.31 -0.54
C LYS A 18 21.92 -16.53 -1.08
N GLN A 19 22.82 -17.10 -0.29
CA GLN A 19 23.54 -18.32 -0.66
C GLN A 19 22.57 -19.51 -0.73
N ASP A 20 22.69 -20.32 -1.76
CA ASP A 20 21.88 -21.54 -1.95
C ASP A 20 22.44 -22.69 -1.06
N LEU A 21 21.56 -23.55 -0.54
CA LEU A 21 21.96 -24.70 0.30
C LEU A 21 22.91 -25.63 -0.46
N GLN A 22 22.64 -25.81 -1.75
CA GLN A 22 23.49 -26.62 -2.63
C GLN A 22 24.87 -25.98 -2.81
N GLU A 23 24.94 -24.65 -2.90
CA GLU A 23 26.19 -23.91 -3.01
C GLU A 23 27.02 -24.07 -1.73
N MET A 24 26.41 -23.95 -0.54
CA MET A 24 27.08 -24.18 0.73
C MET A 24 27.59 -25.62 0.88
N LEU A 25 26.83 -26.63 0.45
CA LEU A 25 27.28 -28.03 0.44
C LEU A 25 28.48 -28.23 -0.49
N ARG A 26 28.48 -27.61 -1.68
CA ARG A 26 29.62 -27.61 -2.60
C ARG A 26 30.84 -26.91 -2.00
N GLU A 27 30.65 -25.78 -1.31
CA GLU A 27 31.72 -25.01 -0.65
C GLU A 27 32.46 -25.82 0.42
N VAL A 28 31.77 -26.71 1.13
CA VAL A 28 32.38 -27.61 2.12
C VAL A 28 32.79 -28.97 1.55
N GLY A 29 32.53 -29.22 0.27
CA GLY A 29 32.89 -30.47 -0.43
C GLY A 29 31.97 -31.65 -0.12
N LEU A 30 30.76 -31.42 0.38
CA LEU A 30 29.78 -32.48 0.63
C LEU A 30 28.98 -32.77 -0.65
N ASP A 31 28.79 -34.06 -0.94
CA ASP A 31 27.99 -34.51 -2.07
C ASP A 31 26.50 -34.13 -1.87
N ILE A 32 25.93 -33.44 -2.85
CA ILE A 32 24.57 -32.88 -2.75
C ILE A 32 23.52 -33.98 -2.78
N GLU A 33 23.65 -34.94 -3.68
CA GLU A 33 22.69 -36.03 -3.86
C GLU A 33 22.63 -36.92 -2.61
N HIS A 34 23.75 -37.05 -1.90
CA HIS A 34 23.84 -37.81 -0.66
C HIS A 34 23.37 -37.05 0.58
N TRP A 35 23.77 -35.79 0.75
CA TRP A 35 23.56 -35.05 2.00
C TRP A 35 22.27 -34.24 2.05
N LEU A 36 21.74 -33.79 0.91
CA LEU A 36 20.51 -33.00 0.86
C LEU A 36 19.28 -33.82 1.32
N PRO A 37 19.11 -35.10 0.93
CA PRO A 37 18.03 -35.95 1.48
C PRO A 37 18.18 -36.18 2.99
N LYS A 38 19.39 -36.41 3.50
CA LYS A 38 19.66 -36.65 4.92
C LYS A 38 19.38 -35.43 5.80
N LEU A 39 19.74 -34.24 5.32
CA LEU A 39 19.41 -32.96 5.96
C LEU A 39 17.90 -32.75 6.05
N LYS A 40 17.17 -33.10 4.99
CA LYS A 40 15.71 -33.02 4.95
C LYS A 40 15.03 -34.07 5.83
N GLU A 41 15.47 -35.32 5.78
CA GLU A 41 14.84 -36.45 6.49
C GLU A 41 15.08 -36.39 7.99
N HIS A 42 16.32 -36.14 8.42
CA HIS A 42 16.68 -36.25 9.84
C HIS A 42 16.51 -34.95 10.62
N LEU A 43 16.57 -33.80 9.94
CA LEU A 43 16.57 -32.47 10.55
C LEU A 43 15.60 -31.49 9.89
N SER A 44 14.84 -31.91 8.87
CA SER A 44 13.89 -31.05 8.13
C SER A 44 14.54 -29.79 7.52
N VAL A 45 15.85 -29.81 7.30
CA VAL A 45 16.60 -28.70 6.69
C VAL A 45 16.40 -28.75 5.19
N THR A 46 15.82 -27.68 4.63
CA THR A 46 15.54 -27.55 3.19
C THR A 46 16.14 -26.30 2.56
N CYS A 47 16.75 -25.40 3.34
CA CYS A 47 17.41 -24.19 2.87
C CYS A 47 18.68 -23.89 3.67
N ALA A 48 19.56 -23.05 3.09
CA ALA A 48 20.85 -22.65 3.69
C ALA A 48 20.68 -21.98 5.05
N GLN A 49 19.61 -21.19 5.21
CA GLN A 49 19.32 -20.45 6.44
C GLN A 49 18.94 -21.40 7.58
N ALA A 50 18.31 -22.55 7.31
CA ALA A 50 17.95 -23.50 8.37
C ALA A 50 19.17 -24.13 9.06
N LEU A 51 20.34 -24.13 8.41
CA LEU A 51 21.59 -24.63 9.00
C LEU A 51 22.08 -23.79 10.19
N GLN A 52 21.65 -22.53 10.31
CA GLN A 52 22.09 -21.61 11.38
C GLN A 52 21.41 -21.87 12.73
N TYR A 53 20.38 -22.72 12.75
CA TYR A 53 19.61 -23.06 13.95
C TYR A 53 19.86 -24.48 14.44
N LEU A 54 20.72 -25.23 13.76
CA LEU A 54 21.13 -26.56 14.19
C LEU A 54 21.94 -26.43 15.48
N LYS A 55 21.66 -27.27 16.47
CA LYS A 55 22.45 -27.32 17.71
C LYS A 55 23.52 -28.41 17.60
N GLU A 56 24.48 -28.42 18.52
CA GLU A 56 25.55 -29.43 18.54
C GLU A 56 25.00 -30.86 18.49
N LYS A 57 23.87 -31.12 19.16
CA LYS A 57 23.17 -32.42 19.12
C LYS A 57 22.72 -32.83 17.70
N ASP A 58 22.33 -31.87 16.88
CA ASP A 58 21.86 -32.10 15.51
C ASP A 58 23.06 -32.38 14.59
N LEU A 59 24.19 -31.69 14.83
CA LEU A 59 25.46 -31.98 14.18
C LEU A 59 25.95 -33.40 14.52
N GLN A 60 25.85 -33.83 15.78
CA GLN A 60 26.20 -35.20 16.18
C GLN A 60 25.32 -36.24 15.48
N LYS A 61 24.02 -35.94 15.29
CA LYS A 61 23.10 -36.79 14.52
C LYS A 61 23.45 -36.87 13.04
N LEU A 62 23.98 -35.80 12.43
CA LEU A 62 24.49 -35.87 11.05
C LEU A 62 25.81 -36.64 10.97
N LYS A 63 26.70 -36.43 11.93
CA LYS A 63 28.00 -37.13 12.02
C LYS A 63 27.85 -38.65 12.12
N SER A 64 26.76 -39.17 12.70
CA SER A 64 26.50 -40.62 12.72
C SER A 64 26.16 -41.22 11.36
N HIS A 65 25.81 -40.39 10.37
CA HIS A 65 25.48 -40.82 9.01
C HIS A 65 26.62 -40.59 8.02
N ALA A 66 27.77 -40.08 8.48
CA ALA A 66 28.96 -39.86 7.66
C ALA A 66 29.67 -41.19 7.36
N GLN A 67 29.95 -41.43 6.08
CA GLN A 67 30.67 -42.61 5.59
C GLN A 67 32.17 -42.46 5.77
N TYR A 68 32.69 -41.24 5.68
CA TYR A 68 34.11 -40.97 5.77
C TYR A 68 34.46 -39.96 6.88
N PRO A 69 35.66 -40.08 7.51
CA PRO A 69 36.10 -39.14 8.54
C PRO A 69 36.17 -37.67 8.08
N TRP A 70 36.43 -37.44 6.79
CA TRP A 70 36.50 -36.09 6.22
C TRP A 70 35.10 -35.45 6.11
N GLU A 71 34.03 -36.22 5.92
CA GLU A 71 32.66 -35.70 5.88
C GLU A 71 32.24 -35.16 7.25
N LYS A 72 32.69 -35.79 8.34
CA LYS A 72 32.45 -35.26 9.70
C LYS A 72 33.07 -33.88 9.89
N ARG A 73 34.28 -33.66 9.35
CA ARG A 73 34.96 -32.36 9.37
C ARG A 73 34.30 -31.35 8.43
N ALA A 74 33.80 -31.80 7.28
CA ALA A 74 33.06 -30.94 6.35
C ALA A 74 31.71 -30.49 6.93
N LEU A 75 31.02 -31.35 7.69
CA LEU A 75 29.82 -31.00 8.46
C LEU A 75 30.12 -30.00 9.58
N GLU A 76 31.24 -30.17 10.31
CA GLU A 76 31.70 -29.18 11.31
C GLU A 76 31.95 -27.82 10.65
N LYS A 77 32.63 -27.80 9.51
CA LYS A 77 32.88 -26.57 8.75
C LYS A 77 31.59 -25.93 8.23
N LEU A 78 30.62 -26.73 7.77
CA LEU A 78 29.30 -26.25 7.36
C LEU A 78 28.54 -25.61 8.53
N PHE A 79 28.64 -26.22 9.71
CA PHE A 79 28.04 -25.74 10.94
C PHE A 79 28.71 -24.46 11.45
N GLU A 80 30.04 -24.35 11.38
CA GLU A 80 30.77 -23.13 11.72
C GLU A 80 30.44 -21.98 10.74
N LEU A 81 30.37 -22.27 9.44
CA LEU A 81 29.99 -21.28 8.42
C LEU A 81 28.56 -20.76 8.63
N SER A 82 27.62 -21.64 9.02
CA SER A 82 26.23 -21.24 9.29
C SER A 82 26.07 -20.42 10.58
N HIS A 83 26.92 -20.63 11.58
CA HIS A 83 26.86 -19.91 12.86
C HIS A 83 27.74 -18.64 12.90
N SER A 84 28.76 -18.55 12.05
CA SER A 84 29.70 -17.41 12.01
C SER A 84 29.04 -16.07 11.64
N LYS A 85 27.93 -16.08 10.90
CA LYS A 85 27.15 -14.87 10.57
C LYS A 85 26.30 -14.37 11.74
N THR A 86 26.15 -15.15 12.79
CA THR A 86 24.99 -15.02 13.70
C THR A 86 25.38 -14.67 15.14
N ILE A 87 26.57 -15.08 15.60
CA ILE A 87 26.95 -14.94 17.02
C ILE A 87 27.13 -13.47 17.45
N SER A 88 27.54 -12.56 16.56
CA SER A 88 27.67 -11.14 16.90
C SER A 88 26.37 -10.33 16.84
N GLU A 89 25.35 -10.77 16.08
CA GLU A 89 24.10 -10.00 15.90
C GLU A 89 22.93 -10.54 16.75
N LEU A 90 22.93 -11.82 17.16
CA LEU A 90 21.85 -12.42 17.97
C LEU A 90 22.00 -12.26 19.49
N GLN A 91 23.16 -11.82 20.01
CA GLN A 91 23.38 -11.66 21.46
C GLN A 91 22.95 -10.29 22.00
N GLU A 92 22.75 -9.29 21.14
CA GLU A 92 22.30 -7.96 21.55
C GLU A 92 20.76 -7.93 21.64
N SER A 93 20.23 -7.47 22.79
CA SER A 93 18.77 -7.30 22.93
C SER A 93 18.23 -6.35 21.85
N PRO A 94 16.97 -6.53 21.37
CA PRO A 94 16.39 -5.65 20.35
C PRO A 94 16.50 -4.16 20.69
N LEU A 95 16.40 -3.85 21.98
CA LEU A 95 16.49 -2.49 22.48
C LEU A 95 17.89 -1.89 22.35
N GLU A 96 18.94 -2.67 22.62
CA GLU A 96 20.32 -2.22 22.49
C GLU A 96 20.71 -1.99 21.03
N MET A 97 20.25 -2.85 20.11
CA MET A 97 20.43 -2.61 18.68
C MET A 97 19.75 -1.33 18.20
N ILE A 98 18.51 -1.06 18.66
CA ILE A 98 17.79 0.17 18.31
C ILE A 98 18.55 1.40 18.82
N LYS A 99 19.02 1.39 20.08
CA LYS A 99 19.81 2.49 20.65
C LYS A 99 21.13 2.72 19.90
N LYS A 100 21.83 1.64 19.54
CA LYS A 100 23.10 1.68 18.79
C LYS A 100 22.91 2.30 17.40
N ARG A 101 21.89 1.85 16.65
CA ARG A 101 21.54 2.44 15.35
C ARG A 101 21.14 3.90 15.48
N GLN A 102 20.39 4.24 16.52
CA GLN A 102 19.98 5.61 16.77
C GLN A 102 21.19 6.52 17.01
N LYS A 103 22.14 6.08 17.84
CA LYS A 103 23.39 6.81 18.07
C LYS A 103 24.19 7.01 16.77
N GLN A 104 24.31 5.97 15.95
CA GLN A 104 24.97 6.06 14.63
C GLN A 104 24.25 7.03 13.69
N ALA A 105 22.92 7.07 13.71
CA ALA A 105 22.14 8.00 12.90
C ALA A 105 22.32 9.45 13.36
N ASP A 106 22.36 9.68 14.69
CA ASP A 106 22.63 11.00 15.27
C ASP A 106 24.03 11.51 14.92
N GLU A 107 25.05 10.63 14.98
CA GLU A 107 26.43 10.93 14.58
C GLU A 107 26.51 11.30 13.09
N ALA A 108 25.97 10.45 12.20
CA ALA A 108 25.96 10.72 10.76
C ALA A 108 25.18 12.01 10.40
N LEU A 109 24.08 12.28 11.10
CA LEU A 109 23.28 13.50 10.91
C LEU A 109 24.03 14.76 11.38
N GLN A 110 24.79 14.67 12.47
CA GLN A 110 25.57 15.79 12.99
C GLN A 110 26.71 16.15 12.04
N GLU A 111 27.44 15.15 11.53
CA GLU A 111 28.48 15.37 10.51
C GLU A 111 27.90 15.97 9.22
N LEU A 112 26.70 15.53 8.80
CA LEU A 112 26.02 16.09 7.63
C LEU A 112 25.66 17.59 7.83
N LYS A 113 25.31 18.01 9.04
CA LYS A 113 25.09 19.42 9.38
C LYS A 113 26.37 20.24 9.36
N GLU A 114 27.46 19.66 9.85
CA GLU A 114 28.79 20.31 9.83
C GLU A 114 29.23 20.59 8.39
N LEU A 115 29.12 19.59 7.51
CA LEU A 115 29.39 19.76 6.07
C LEU A 115 28.54 20.87 5.43
N LEU A 116 27.28 21.00 5.82
CA LEU A 116 26.43 22.11 5.35
C LEU A 116 26.83 23.47 5.92
N SER A 117 27.28 23.51 7.19
CA SER A 117 27.77 24.74 7.82
C SER A 117 29.07 25.24 7.21
N GLU A 118 29.88 24.34 6.65
CA GLU A 118 31.07 24.64 5.85
C GLU A 118 30.73 25.17 4.44
N GLY A 119 29.44 25.27 4.09
CA GLY A 119 28.97 25.75 2.78
C GLY A 119 29.03 24.72 1.67
N ARG A 120 29.22 23.42 2.01
CA ARG A 120 29.33 22.35 1.02
C ARG A 120 27.99 22.04 0.36
N GLN A 121 28.03 21.79 -0.94
CA GLN A 121 26.82 21.50 -1.71
C GLN A 121 26.48 20.01 -1.72
N ARG A 122 25.19 19.71 -1.88
CA ARG A 122 24.63 18.34 -1.89
C ARG A 122 25.26 17.44 -2.97
N GLN A 123 25.76 18.02 -4.05
CA GLN A 123 26.40 17.30 -5.15
C GLN A 123 27.82 16.83 -4.81
N GLU A 124 28.43 17.36 -3.75
CA GLU A 124 29.78 16.98 -3.34
C GLU A 124 29.82 15.55 -2.79
N GLU A 125 30.88 14.83 -3.16
CA GLU A 125 31.07 13.41 -2.83
C GLU A 125 31.00 13.13 -1.31
N ALA A 126 31.53 14.01 -0.48
CA ALA A 126 31.48 13.84 0.98
C ALA A 126 30.05 13.93 1.53
N VAL A 127 29.23 14.85 0.99
CA VAL A 127 27.83 15.01 1.40
C VAL A 127 27.01 13.82 0.92
N ARG A 128 27.21 13.37 -0.32
CA ARG A 128 26.55 12.16 -0.87
C ARG A 128 26.90 10.90 -0.08
N ARG A 129 28.18 10.73 0.28
CA ARG A 129 28.63 9.59 1.09
C ARG A 129 27.95 9.59 2.45
N LYS A 130 27.87 10.75 3.12
CA LYS A 130 27.21 10.88 4.42
C LYS A 130 25.70 10.73 4.35
N GLU A 131 25.04 11.22 3.29
CA GLU A 131 23.64 10.91 3.02
C GLU A 131 23.40 9.41 2.82
N ALA A 132 24.28 8.72 2.07
CA ALA A 132 24.18 7.29 1.84
C ALA A 132 24.39 6.48 3.13
N GLU A 133 25.33 6.89 3.99
CA GLU A 133 25.57 6.31 5.31
C GLU A 133 24.33 6.47 6.21
N LEU A 134 23.79 7.69 6.32
CA LEU A 134 22.59 7.96 7.10
C LEU A 134 21.39 7.16 6.60
N ARG A 135 21.19 7.11 5.28
CA ARG A 135 20.16 6.27 4.63
C ARG A 135 20.30 4.80 5.01
N GLN A 136 21.54 4.28 4.98
CA GLN A 136 21.82 2.88 5.29
C GLN A 136 21.56 2.55 6.76
N VAL A 137 21.99 3.42 7.69
CA VAL A 137 21.75 3.26 9.14
C VAL A 137 20.25 3.27 9.45
N MET A 138 19.48 4.10 8.74
CA MET A 138 18.03 4.18 8.88
C MET A 138 17.26 3.11 8.09
N GLU A 139 17.95 2.23 7.35
CA GLU A 139 17.36 1.21 6.47
C GLU A 139 16.33 1.77 5.47
N ILE A 140 16.56 2.99 4.94
CA ILE A 140 15.66 3.61 3.98
C ILE A 140 16.03 3.17 2.54
N PRO A 141 15.11 2.58 1.76
CA PRO A 141 15.36 2.22 0.37
C PRO A 141 15.71 3.43 -0.50
N GLU A 142 16.52 3.22 -1.55
CA GLU A 142 17.00 4.30 -2.43
C GLU A 142 15.88 5.06 -3.10
N GLU A 143 14.86 4.34 -3.53
CA GLU A 143 13.70 4.82 -4.27
C GLU A 143 12.82 5.75 -3.42
N HIS A 144 13.09 5.80 -2.11
CA HIS A 144 12.32 6.56 -1.13
C HIS A 144 13.16 7.64 -0.44
N TRP A 145 14.44 7.73 -0.78
CA TRP A 145 15.25 8.86 -0.35
C TRP A 145 14.83 10.13 -1.09
N PRO A 146 14.74 11.30 -0.40
CA PRO A 146 14.38 12.56 -1.02
C PRO A 146 15.25 12.88 -2.25
N LEU A 147 14.58 13.14 -3.39
CA LEU A 147 15.24 13.55 -4.63
C LEU A 147 16.19 14.74 -4.40
N PRO A 148 17.29 14.86 -5.17
CA PRO A 148 18.26 15.96 -5.06
C PRO A 148 17.65 17.36 -5.06
N GLU A 149 16.47 17.51 -5.68
CA GLU A 149 15.68 18.75 -5.79
C GLU A 149 15.13 19.25 -4.45
N LYS A 150 14.95 18.36 -3.45
CA LYS A 150 14.53 18.78 -2.11
C LYS A 150 15.72 19.40 -1.36
N PRO A 151 15.53 20.54 -0.67
CA PRO A 151 16.58 21.15 0.14
C PRO A 151 17.10 20.17 1.21
N LEU A 152 18.41 19.96 1.27
CA LEU A 152 19.02 19.04 2.24
C LEU A 152 18.71 19.44 3.70
N GLN A 153 18.56 20.73 3.97
CA GLN A 153 18.13 21.24 5.28
C GLN A 153 16.75 20.73 5.70
N GLU A 154 15.81 20.59 4.76
CA GLU A 154 14.48 20.05 5.03
C GLU A 154 14.57 18.55 5.36
N VAL A 155 15.39 17.82 4.60
CA VAL A 155 15.65 16.38 4.82
C VAL A 155 16.25 16.16 6.21
N ILE A 156 17.27 16.94 6.58
CA ILE A 156 17.90 16.91 7.91
C ILE A 156 16.88 17.23 9.00
N GLY A 157 16.08 18.29 8.82
CA GLY A 157 15.05 18.67 9.78
C GLY A 157 14.02 17.57 10.02
N ASN A 158 13.59 16.89 8.95
CA ASN A 158 12.65 15.78 9.04
C ASN A 158 13.26 14.57 9.75
N ILE A 159 14.49 14.19 9.41
CA ILE A 159 15.19 13.07 10.04
C ILE A 159 15.44 13.37 11.53
N GLN A 160 15.84 14.59 11.87
CA GLN A 160 16.06 15.00 13.25
C GLN A 160 14.77 14.92 14.08
N ARG A 161 13.63 15.36 13.53
CA ARG A 161 12.33 15.19 14.18
C ARG A 161 12.02 13.72 14.40
N GLN A 162 12.24 12.86 13.41
CA GLN A 162 12.02 11.42 13.55
C GLN A 162 12.89 10.79 14.64
N LEU A 163 14.18 11.12 14.68
CA LEU A 163 15.10 10.63 15.72
C LEU A 163 14.66 11.11 17.11
N SER A 164 14.27 12.38 17.25
CA SER A 164 13.79 12.93 18.53
C SER A 164 12.52 12.25 19.04
N LEU A 165 11.56 11.96 18.14
CA LEU A 165 10.33 11.24 18.46
C LEU A 165 10.63 9.80 18.91
N THR A 166 11.60 9.15 18.24
CA THR A 166 12.05 7.80 18.60
C THR A 166 12.71 7.79 19.99
N VAL A 167 13.59 8.75 20.31
CA VAL A 167 14.19 8.88 21.66
C VAL A 167 13.10 9.02 22.72
N GLN A 168 12.14 9.93 22.49
CA GLN A 168 11.05 10.18 23.45
C GLN A 168 10.19 8.92 23.67
N THR A 169 9.90 8.18 22.60
CA THR A 169 9.12 6.93 22.65
C THR A 169 9.86 5.82 23.39
N LEU A 170 11.17 5.67 23.18
CA LEU A 170 12.00 4.68 23.86
C LEU A 170 12.16 4.99 25.35
N SER A 171 12.24 6.27 25.71
CA SER A 171 12.44 6.72 27.11
C SER A 171 11.22 6.46 28.00
N HIS A 172 10.01 6.37 27.43
CA HIS A 172 8.76 6.16 28.17
C HIS A 172 8.27 4.70 28.17
N ARG A 173 9.04 3.77 27.57
CA ARG A 173 8.60 2.39 27.36
C ARG A 173 8.70 1.58 28.65
N LYS A 174 7.55 1.09 29.16
CA LYS A 174 7.53 -0.05 30.08
C LYS A 174 7.75 -1.31 29.23
N ASN A 175 8.88 -1.98 29.39
CA ASN A 175 9.15 -3.22 28.69
C ASN A 175 8.24 -4.32 29.24
N LEU A 176 7.35 -4.84 28.38
CA LEU A 176 6.66 -6.09 28.66
C LEU A 176 7.67 -7.24 28.60
N PRO A 177 7.52 -8.29 29.42
CA PRO A 177 8.28 -9.52 29.24
C PRO A 177 8.09 -10.08 27.83
N ASP A 178 9.14 -10.66 27.24
CA ASP A 178 9.10 -11.26 25.89
C ASP A 178 7.97 -12.28 25.72
N ARG A 179 7.68 -13.03 26.78
CA ARG A 179 6.53 -13.96 26.85
C ARG A 179 5.19 -13.25 26.67
N ASP A 180 4.98 -12.13 27.34
CA ASP A 180 3.73 -11.37 27.26
C ASP A 180 3.56 -10.75 25.87
N VAL A 181 4.66 -10.36 25.22
CA VAL A 181 4.63 -9.81 23.87
C VAL A 181 4.11 -10.86 22.89
N ILE A 182 4.63 -12.10 22.92
CA ILE A 182 4.19 -13.15 21.99
C ILE A 182 2.75 -13.62 22.26
N GLU A 183 2.28 -13.60 23.52
CA GLU A 183 0.89 -13.94 23.86
C GLU A 183 -0.11 -12.88 23.39
N ARG A 184 0.30 -11.61 23.35
CA ARG A 184 -0.60 -10.48 23.05
C ARG A 184 -0.51 -9.97 21.62
N ALA A 185 0.67 -10.06 21.00
CA ALA A 185 0.89 -9.55 19.65
C ALA A 185 -0.07 -10.21 18.66
N SER A 186 -0.71 -9.39 17.83
CA SER A 186 -1.74 -9.82 16.88
C SER A 186 -2.82 -10.72 17.48
N GLY A 187 -3.13 -10.57 18.77
CA GLY A 187 -4.13 -11.39 19.47
C GLY A 187 -3.72 -12.86 19.67
N GLY A 188 -2.41 -13.14 19.76
CA GLY A 188 -1.88 -14.48 20.04
C GLY A 188 -1.86 -15.42 18.83
N LEU A 189 -2.01 -14.89 17.60
CA LEU A 189 -2.02 -15.69 16.36
C LEU A 189 -0.76 -16.55 16.20
N ALA A 190 0.38 -16.10 16.71
CA ALA A 190 1.64 -16.86 16.70
C ALA A 190 1.55 -18.25 17.37
N LEU A 191 0.62 -18.39 18.32
CA LEU A 191 0.42 -19.62 19.10
C LEU A 191 -0.68 -20.52 18.51
N GLN A 192 -1.45 -20.01 17.54
CA GLN A 192 -2.47 -20.79 16.84
C GLN A 192 -1.81 -21.68 15.78
N GLY A 193 -2.38 -22.86 15.57
CA GLY A 193 -1.94 -23.71 14.47
C GLY A 193 -2.60 -23.31 13.15
N ILE A 194 -1.88 -23.60 12.07
CA ILE A 194 -2.32 -23.40 10.69
C ILE A 194 -2.95 -24.70 10.21
N TYR A 195 -4.20 -24.64 9.72
CA TYR A 195 -4.84 -25.81 9.13
C TYR A 195 -4.65 -25.82 7.62
N LYS A 196 -3.70 -26.63 7.17
CA LYS A 196 -3.40 -26.78 5.74
C LYS A 196 -4.35 -27.80 5.11
N THR A 197 -5.26 -27.32 4.29
CA THR A 197 -6.17 -28.14 3.46
C THR A 197 -6.16 -27.63 2.01
N SER A 198 -6.94 -28.25 1.14
CA SER A 198 -7.23 -27.74 -0.20
C SER A 198 -8.13 -26.49 -0.21
N HIS A 199 -8.82 -26.19 0.90
CA HIS A 199 -9.74 -25.06 1.00
C HIS A 199 -9.04 -23.83 1.59
N LYS A 200 -8.97 -22.75 0.81
CA LYS A 200 -8.29 -21.50 1.21
C LYS A 200 -8.86 -20.87 2.48
N LYS A 201 -10.16 -21.06 2.73
CA LYS A 201 -10.85 -20.53 3.93
C LYS A 201 -10.24 -21.10 5.22
N ASP A 202 -9.78 -22.35 5.21
CA ASP A 202 -9.26 -23.02 6.41
C ASP A 202 -7.95 -22.41 6.93
N LEU A 203 -7.20 -21.72 6.06
CA LEU A 203 -5.99 -20.96 6.43
C LEU A 203 -6.32 -19.64 7.14
N MET A 204 -7.54 -19.11 6.96
CA MET A 204 -7.96 -17.80 7.45
C MET A 204 -8.82 -17.89 8.72
N GLU A 205 -9.34 -19.08 9.04
CA GLU A 205 -10.12 -19.31 10.24
C GLU A 205 -9.31 -19.09 11.53
N LYS A 206 -9.94 -18.43 12.50
CA LYS A 206 -9.37 -18.30 13.85
C LYS A 206 -9.51 -19.62 14.58
N ARG A 207 -8.40 -20.11 15.16
CA ARG A 207 -8.35 -21.40 15.86
C ARG A 207 -7.95 -21.21 17.32
N GLN A 208 -8.09 -22.26 18.11
CA GLN A 208 -7.54 -22.25 19.47
C GLN A 208 -6.02 -22.37 19.40
N GLU A 209 -5.34 -21.85 20.41
CA GLU A 209 -3.89 -21.95 20.53
C GLU A 209 -3.46 -23.43 20.51
N LEU A 210 -2.62 -23.78 19.54
CA LEU A 210 -2.00 -25.09 19.45
C LEU A 210 -0.79 -25.18 20.38
N LEU A 211 -0.03 -24.09 20.47
CA LEU A 211 1.19 -23.99 21.25
C LEU A 211 0.98 -23.16 22.52
N SER A 212 1.80 -23.45 23.53
CA SER A 212 2.01 -22.59 24.68
C SER A 212 3.39 -21.96 24.61
N VAL A 213 3.53 -20.77 25.20
CA VAL A 213 4.82 -20.06 25.20
C VAL A 213 5.82 -20.80 26.08
N PRO A 214 7.02 -21.14 25.55
CA PRO A 214 8.08 -21.75 26.34
C PRO A 214 8.37 -20.99 27.64
N LYS A 215 8.83 -21.70 28.67
CA LYS A 215 9.18 -21.09 29.97
C LYS A 215 10.34 -20.11 29.81
N GLU A 216 11.33 -20.48 29.00
CA GLU A 216 12.48 -19.67 28.62
C GLU A 216 12.30 -19.23 27.17
N PHE A 217 11.62 -18.10 26.97
CA PHE A 217 11.36 -17.53 25.65
C PHE A 217 11.99 -16.14 25.58
N LEU A 218 12.70 -15.89 24.48
CA LEU A 218 13.43 -14.65 24.24
C LEU A 218 13.11 -14.12 22.84
N LEU A 219 12.93 -12.81 22.75
CA LEU A 219 12.87 -12.10 21.49
C LEU A 219 14.28 -11.66 21.09
N PHE A 220 14.59 -11.85 19.82
CA PHE A 220 15.84 -11.40 19.21
C PHE A 220 15.60 -10.17 18.36
N GLY A 221 16.70 -9.51 17.98
CA GLY A 221 16.67 -8.47 16.96
C GLY A 221 16.00 -8.94 15.68
N PRO A 222 15.46 -8.02 14.86
CA PRO A 222 14.81 -8.39 13.62
C PRO A 222 15.83 -8.98 12.62
N GLU A 223 15.62 -10.21 12.18
CA GLU A 223 16.46 -10.85 11.16
C GLU A 223 16.24 -10.31 9.74
N GLN A 224 15.10 -9.65 9.52
CA GLN A 224 14.78 -8.95 8.27
C GLN A 224 14.87 -7.45 8.51
N GLY A 225 15.31 -6.69 7.51
CA GLY A 225 15.28 -5.23 7.55
C GLY A 225 13.90 -4.66 7.19
N THR A 226 13.74 -3.36 7.39
CA THR A 226 12.58 -2.64 6.85
C THR A 226 12.54 -2.76 5.32
N ARG A 227 11.36 -3.09 4.78
CA ARG A 227 11.13 -3.13 3.33
C ARG A 227 9.83 -2.44 2.98
N MET A 228 9.82 -1.75 1.84
CA MET A 228 8.60 -1.32 1.20
C MET A 228 8.33 -2.21 0.00
N GLU A 229 7.11 -2.74 -0.09
CA GLU A 229 6.67 -3.55 -1.21
C GLU A 229 5.40 -2.96 -1.83
N THR A 230 5.34 -2.98 -3.14
CA THR A 230 4.12 -2.67 -3.89
C THR A 230 3.53 -3.99 -4.38
N LYS A 231 2.24 -4.22 -4.11
CA LYS A 231 1.49 -5.36 -4.63
C LYS A 231 0.38 -4.86 -5.54
N GLU A 232 0.26 -5.50 -6.69
CA GLU A 232 -0.78 -5.21 -7.67
C GLU A 232 -1.81 -6.34 -7.67
N PHE A 233 -3.08 -5.96 -7.70
CA PHE A 233 -4.23 -6.86 -7.65
C PHE A 233 -5.14 -6.57 -8.82
N THR A 234 -5.56 -7.62 -9.53
CA THR A 234 -6.44 -7.52 -10.70
C THR A 234 -7.89 -7.93 -10.40
N SER A 235 -8.21 -8.26 -9.13
CA SER A 235 -9.59 -8.39 -8.66
C SER A 235 -9.71 -8.09 -7.16
N THR A 236 -10.89 -7.61 -6.74
CA THR A 236 -11.22 -7.35 -5.32
C THR A 236 -11.07 -8.61 -4.46
N GLN A 237 -11.40 -9.78 -5.02
CA GLN A 237 -11.28 -11.05 -4.31
C GLN A 237 -9.83 -11.40 -4.02
N VAL A 238 -8.91 -11.17 -4.97
CA VAL A 238 -7.49 -11.47 -4.78
C VAL A 238 -6.85 -10.52 -3.76
N GLU A 239 -7.19 -9.22 -3.81
CA GLU A 239 -6.78 -8.25 -2.79
C GLU A 239 -7.27 -8.68 -1.41
N SER A 240 -8.57 -8.95 -1.26
CA SER A 240 -9.18 -9.34 0.02
C SER A 240 -8.55 -10.60 0.60
N ILE A 241 -8.31 -11.62 -0.24
CA ILE A 241 -7.61 -12.85 0.18
C ILE A 241 -6.18 -12.54 0.63
N PHE A 242 -5.45 -11.68 -0.10
CA PHE A 242 -4.09 -11.29 0.28
C PHE A 242 -4.05 -10.56 1.63
N THR A 243 -4.97 -9.61 1.85
CA THR A 243 -5.07 -8.85 3.10
C THR A 243 -5.41 -9.77 4.26
N GLN A 244 -6.45 -10.62 4.12
CA GLN A 244 -6.84 -11.57 5.16
C GLN A 244 -5.71 -12.57 5.49
N MET A 245 -5.01 -13.09 4.47
CA MET A 245 -3.86 -13.97 4.72
C MET A 245 -2.71 -13.24 5.41
N THR A 246 -2.46 -11.97 5.07
CA THR A 246 -1.43 -11.15 5.73
C THR A 246 -1.77 -10.88 7.19
N GLU A 247 -3.04 -10.61 7.52
CA GLU A 247 -3.50 -10.44 8.90
C GLU A 247 -3.37 -11.72 9.72
N LYS A 248 -3.61 -12.89 9.11
CA LYS A 248 -3.63 -14.18 9.81
C LYS A 248 -2.27 -14.84 9.94
N LEU A 249 -1.49 -14.82 8.87
CA LEU A 249 -0.22 -15.56 8.75
C LEU A 249 1.01 -14.66 8.79
N GLY A 250 0.82 -13.34 8.66
CA GLY A 250 1.90 -12.37 8.58
C GLY A 250 2.47 -12.20 7.16
N PHE A 251 3.02 -11.02 6.91
CA PHE A 251 3.48 -10.61 5.57
C PHE A 251 4.62 -11.47 5.01
N SER A 252 5.50 -12.02 5.85
CA SER A 252 6.63 -12.88 5.42
C SER A 252 6.15 -14.18 4.77
N VAL A 253 5.07 -14.76 5.28
CA VAL A 253 4.46 -15.97 4.74
C VAL A 253 3.72 -15.67 3.43
N THR A 254 2.94 -14.58 3.39
CA THR A 254 2.12 -14.21 2.22
C THR A 254 2.94 -13.67 1.04
N SER A 255 4.08 -13.00 1.27
CA SER A 255 4.89 -12.40 0.20
C SER A 255 5.80 -13.38 -0.56
N SER A 256 6.00 -14.61 -0.06
CA SER A 256 6.91 -15.61 -0.65
C SER A 256 6.33 -16.38 -1.85
N VAL A 257 5.12 -16.08 -2.31
CA VAL A 257 4.41 -16.80 -3.40
C VAL A 257 5.13 -16.75 -4.77
N LYS A 258 6.11 -15.85 -4.97
CA LYS A 258 6.96 -15.82 -6.19
C LYS A 258 8.40 -16.35 -5.98
N GLY A 259 8.75 -16.82 -4.79
CA GLY A 259 10.12 -17.23 -4.46
C GLY A 259 10.19 -18.65 -3.92
N ARG A 260 10.79 -19.55 -4.70
CA ARG A 260 11.00 -20.99 -4.44
C ARG A 260 11.96 -21.28 -3.26
N GLY A 261 11.78 -20.64 -2.10
CA GLY A 261 12.83 -20.52 -1.07
C GLY A 261 12.42 -20.75 0.40
N TRP A 262 11.17 -21.14 0.69
CA TRP A 262 10.76 -21.57 2.02
C TRP A 262 9.99 -22.89 1.89
N GLY A 263 10.23 -23.87 2.76
CA GLY A 263 9.59 -25.19 2.76
C GLY A 263 8.05 -25.20 2.93
N PHE A 264 7.39 -24.05 2.79
CA PHE A 264 5.96 -23.90 2.54
C PHE A 264 5.73 -23.69 1.03
N SER A 265 5.70 -24.76 0.23
CA SER A 265 5.01 -24.70 -1.06
C SER A 265 3.50 -24.61 -0.77
N LEU A 266 3.01 -23.39 -0.66
CA LEU A 266 1.59 -23.06 -0.89
C LEU A 266 1.28 -23.02 -2.41
N GLU A 267 2.28 -23.28 -3.25
CA GLU A 267 2.15 -23.44 -4.71
C GLU A 267 1.13 -24.53 -5.08
N ALA A 268 1.04 -25.62 -4.31
CA ALA A 268 0.15 -26.75 -4.63
C ALA A 268 -1.36 -26.44 -4.51
N GLY A 269 -1.75 -25.27 -4.01
CA GLY A 269 -3.15 -24.79 -4.01
C GLY A 269 -3.32 -23.41 -4.67
N MET A 270 -2.24 -22.85 -5.22
CA MET A 270 -2.23 -21.56 -5.94
C MET A 270 -2.07 -21.73 -7.45
N GLU A 271 -1.95 -22.96 -7.96
CA GLU A 271 -2.25 -23.20 -9.37
C GLU A 271 -3.66 -22.68 -9.64
N GLN A 272 -3.71 -21.73 -10.58
CA GLN A 272 -4.90 -21.12 -11.10
C GLN A 272 -5.91 -22.23 -11.37
N SER A 273 -6.99 -22.26 -10.60
CA SER A 273 -8.22 -22.82 -11.14
C SER A 273 -8.67 -21.86 -12.23
N LYS A 274 -8.09 -22.02 -13.42
CA LYS A 274 -8.68 -21.54 -14.69
C LYS A 274 -10.08 -22.14 -14.92
N HIS A 275 -10.57 -22.96 -14.01
CA HIS A 275 -11.84 -23.70 -14.06
C HIS A 275 -12.82 -23.41 -12.91
N SER A 276 -12.55 -22.46 -12.01
CA SER A 276 -13.55 -22.06 -10.98
C SER A 276 -14.23 -20.73 -11.27
N GLU A 277 -14.20 -20.26 -12.53
CA GLU A 277 -15.05 -19.16 -13.00
C GLU A 277 -16.50 -19.61 -13.28
N SER A 278 -16.86 -20.89 -13.07
CA SER A 278 -18.15 -21.44 -13.50
C SER A 278 -19.13 -21.85 -12.40
N GLU A 279 -18.90 -21.56 -11.12
CA GLU A 279 -19.89 -21.82 -10.06
C GLU A 279 -20.13 -20.59 -9.16
N GLU A 280 -20.47 -19.46 -9.79
CA GLU A 280 -21.37 -18.44 -9.23
C GLU A 280 -21.84 -17.49 -10.34
N SER A 281 -22.28 -18.06 -11.46
CA SER A 281 -22.91 -17.30 -12.54
C SER A 281 -24.40 -17.14 -12.25
N GLN A 282 -24.78 -16.25 -11.33
CA GLN A 282 -26.14 -15.68 -11.29
C GLN A 282 -26.24 -14.45 -10.38
N GLN A 283 -25.50 -13.37 -10.69
CA GLN A 283 -25.99 -12.00 -10.45
C GLN A 283 -25.16 -10.96 -11.24
N SER A 284 -25.79 -10.47 -12.31
CA SER A 284 -25.55 -9.19 -13.02
C SER A 284 -24.11 -8.69 -13.20
N HIS A 285 -23.62 -8.85 -14.43
CA HIS A 285 -22.41 -8.25 -14.96
C HIS A 285 -22.35 -6.72 -14.82
N SER A 286 -21.30 -6.21 -14.18
CA SER A 286 -20.63 -4.99 -14.62
C SER A 286 -19.15 -5.33 -14.90
N LYS A 287 -18.72 -5.14 -16.15
CA LYS A 287 -17.32 -5.29 -16.60
C LYS A 287 -16.52 -4.07 -16.12
N CYS A 288 -16.28 -3.95 -14.82
CA CYS A 288 -15.26 -3.04 -14.31
C CYS A 288 -13.95 -3.81 -14.22
N SER A 289 -12.92 -3.41 -14.97
CA SER A 289 -11.56 -3.92 -14.78
C SER A 289 -11.04 -3.38 -13.46
N TYR A 290 -11.00 -4.22 -12.42
CA TYR A 290 -10.44 -3.84 -11.13
C TYR A 290 -8.91 -3.93 -11.20
N PHE A 291 -8.24 -2.85 -10.82
CA PHE A 291 -6.79 -2.83 -10.61
C PHE A 291 -6.50 -2.02 -9.35
N CYS A 292 -5.89 -2.66 -8.35
CA CYS A 292 -5.44 -2.01 -7.13
C CYS A 292 -3.94 -2.18 -6.99
N SER A 293 -3.24 -1.11 -6.64
CA SER A 293 -1.83 -1.15 -6.30
C SER A 293 -1.66 -0.64 -4.87
N THR A 294 -1.28 -1.55 -3.97
CA THR A 294 -1.16 -1.26 -2.54
C THR A 294 0.30 -1.28 -2.15
N LYS A 295 0.74 -0.18 -1.52
CA LYS A 295 2.10 -0.06 -1.01
C LYS A 295 2.12 -0.33 0.49
N PHE A 296 2.88 -1.36 0.87
CA PHE A 296 3.07 -1.79 2.25
C PHE A 296 4.46 -1.40 2.72
N SER A 297 4.54 -0.83 3.92
CA SER A 297 5.80 -0.71 4.66
C SER A 297 5.85 -1.78 5.74
N TYR A 298 6.73 -2.75 5.56
CA TYR A 298 6.99 -3.83 6.50
C TYR A 298 8.17 -3.43 7.39
N ILE A 299 7.90 -3.25 8.68
CA ILE A 299 8.86 -2.76 9.68
C ILE A 299 8.98 -3.83 10.79
N PRO A 300 9.87 -4.81 10.64
CA PRO A 300 10.16 -5.77 11.70
C PRO A 300 10.95 -5.08 12.81
N LEU A 301 10.61 -5.35 14.06
CA LEU A 301 11.25 -4.76 15.25
C LEU A 301 11.90 -5.83 16.15
N ALA A 302 11.41 -7.07 16.07
CA ALA A 302 11.96 -8.23 16.74
C ALA A 302 11.67 -9.48 15.92
N SER A 303 12.36 -10.56 16.23
CA SER A 303 11.99 -11.89 15.75
C SER A 303 12.14 -12.96 16.81
N CYS A 304 11.43 -14.06 16.63
CA CYS A 304 11.55 -15.24 17.46
C CYS A 304 11.49 -16.52 16.65
N HIS A 305 12.04 -17.56 17.27
CA HIS A 305 11.95 -18.94 16.82
C HIS A 305 11.29 -19.75 17.91
N PHE A 306 10.59 -20.80 17.51
CA PHE A 306 10.11 -21.83 18.42
C PHE A 306 10.96 -23.10 18.20
N PRO A 307 12.01 -23.31 19.01
CA PRO A 307 12.85 -24.50 18.87
C PRO A 307 11.99 -25.76 19.07
N ILE A 308 12.14 -26.75 18.20
CA ILE A 308 11.33 -27.99 18.25
C ILE A 308 11.43 -28.67 19.62
N ASP A 309 12.61 -28.61 20.26
CA ASP A 309 12.87 -29.18 21.57
C ASP A 309 12.23 -28.41 22.74
N GLN A 310 11.71 -27.21 22.50
CA GLN A 310 11.04 -26.36 23.49
C GLN A 310 9.55 -26.17 23.21
N LEU A 311 9.04 -26.70 22.09
CA LEU A 311 7.62 -26.64 21.75
C LEU A 311 6.79 -27.41 22.77
N GLN A 312 5.76 -26.74 23.30
CA GLN A 312 4.80 -27.34 24.21
C GLN A 312 3.40 -27.09 23.66
N LEU A 313 2.60 -28.15 23.56
CA LEU A 313 1.18 -28.02 23.23
C LEU A 313 0.45 -27.19 24.29
N SER A 314 -0.55 -26.44 23.86
CA SER A 314 -1.43 -25.73 24.78
C SER A 314 -2.14 -26.72 25.71
N LYS A 315 -2.58 -26.25 26.88
CA LYS A 315 -3.33 -27.07 27.83
C LYS A 315 -4.59 -27.67 27.21
N ALA A 316 -5.24 -26.92 26.31
CA ALA A 316 -6.44 -27.36 25.60
C ALA A 316 -6.13 -28.46 24.58
N ALA A 317 -5.10 -28.27 23.74
CA ALA A 317 -4.67 -29.26 22.77
C ALA A 317 -4.21 -30.56 23.44
N LEU A 318 -3.40 -30.45 24.49
CA LEU A 318 -2.92 -31.62 25.25
C LEU A 318 -4.07 -32.39 25.91
N LYS A 319 -5.08 -31.68 26.44
CA LYS A 319 -6.27 -32.31 27.03
C LYS A 319 -7.07 -33.10 25.98
N GLU A 320 -7.28 -32.55 24.80
CA GLU A 320 -8.00 -33.22 23.71
C GLU A 320 -7.29 -34.51 23.26
N LEU A 321 -5.95 -34.48 23.16
CA LEU A 321 -5.16 -35.66 22.81
C LEU A 321 -5.25 -36.75 23.89
N LYS A 322 -5.15 -36.38 25.18
CA LYS A 322 -5.31 -37.32 26.30
C LYS A 322 -6.71 -37.95 26.32
N SER A 323 -7.74 -37.14 26.11
CA SER A 323 -9.12 -37.65 26.02
C SER A 323 -9.30 -38.58 24.82
N THR A 324 -8.61 -38.33 23.71
CA THR A 324 -8.63 -39.21 22.54
C THR A 324 -7.93 -40.54 22.83
N GLU A 325 -6.77 -40.52 23.48
CA GLU A 325 -6.02 -41.73 23.90
C GLU A 325 -6.86 -42.62 24.82
N GLU A 326 -7.51 -42.04 25.83
CA GLU A 326 -8.35 -42.78 26.79
C GLU A 326 -9.53 -43.47 26.09
N LEU A 327 -10.21 -42.77 25.18
CA LEU A 327 -11.32 -43.32 24.41
C LEU A 327 -10.89 -44.44 23.47
N LEU A 328 -9.70 -44.32 22.85
CA LEU A 328 -9.15 -45.37 21.99
C LEU A 328 -8.76 -46.63 22.77
N GLY A 329 -8.32 -46.48 24.02
CA GLY A 329 -8.08 -47.58 24.94
C GLY A 329 -9.34 -48.39 25.25
N GLN A 330 -10.50 -47.72 25.31
CA GLN A 330 -11.80 -48.31 25.63
C GLN A 330 -12.57 -48.84 24.41
N ALA A 331 -12.25 -48.39 23.20
CA ALA A 331 -12.95 -48.76 21.97
C ALA A 331 -12.64 -50.20 21.51
N ALA A 332 -13.66 -50.85 20.94
CA ALA A 332 -13.52 -52.14 20.26
C ALA A 332 -12.55 -52.04 19.08
N VAL A 333 -11.83 -53.13 18.76
CA VAL A 333 -10.77 -53.14 17.75
C VAL A 333 -11.28 -52.69 16.37
N SER A 334 -12.53 -53.00 16.01
CA SER A 334 -13.17 -52.59 14.76
C SER A 334 -13.41 -51.07 14.67
N ASP A 335 -13.64 -50.41 15.79
CA ASP A 335 -14.12 -49.02 15.84
C ASP A 335 -12.99 -48.02 16.10
N ARG A 336 -11.79 -48.50 16.47
CA ARG A 336 -10.62 -47.68 16.78
C ARG A 336 -10.17 -46.81 15.62
N LEU A 337 -10.09 -47.35 14.40
CA LEU A 337 -9.60 -46.62 13.24
C LEU A 337 -10.57 -45.50 12.79
N PRO A 338 -11.89 -45.75 12.64
CA PRO A 338 -12.86 -44.67 12.36
C PRO A 338 -12.88 -43.59 13.46
N LEU A 339 -12.87 -44.00 14.73
CA LEU A 339 -12.88 -43.07 15.86
C LEU A 339 -11.61 -42.21 15.90
N LEU A 340 -10.44 -42.80 15.68
CA LEU A 340 -9.17 -42.08 15.60
C LEU A 340 -9.19 -41.05 14.48
N ARG A 341 -9.69 -41.42 13.29
CA ARG A 341 -9.81 -40.48 12.16
C ARG A 341 -10.70 -39.29 12.53
N GLN A 342 -11.92 -39.55 13.00
CA GLN A 342 -12.87 -38.50 13.39
C GLN A 342 -12.30 -37.56 14.46
N ARG A 343 -11.62 -38.11 15.48
CA ARG A 343 -10.99 -37.30 16.54
C ARG A 343 -9.83 -36.47 16.03
N THR A 344 -9.02 -37.02 15.12
CA THR A 344 -7.89 -36.32 14.51
C THR A 344 -8.38 -35.17 13.62
N GLU A 345 -9.44 -35.39 12.84
CA GLU A 345 -10.09 -34.34 12.03
C GLU A 345 -10.61 -33.21 12.92
N ASN A 346 -11.32 -33.54 14.01
CA ASN A 346 -11.78 -32.54 14.99
C ASN A 346 -10.63 -31.77 15.64
N PHE A 347 -9.52 -32.46 15.94
CA PHE A 347 -8.32 -31.82 16.49
C PHE A 347 -7.74 -30.80 15.51
N PHE A 348 -7.55 -31.19 14.23
CA PHE A 348 -7.00 -30.27 13.22
C PHE A 348 -7.94 -29.11 12.90
N HIS A 349 -9.26 -29.34 12.87
CA HIS A 349 -10.22 -28.25 12.73
C HIS A 349 -10.14 -27.28 13.92
N ARG A 350 -9.86 -27.75 15.12
CA ARG A 350 -9.87 -26.89 16.31
C ARG A 350 -8.55 -26.17 16.57
N PHE A 351 -7.42 -26.84 16.34
CA PHE A 351 -6.09 -26.35 16.69
C PHE A 351 -5.17 -26.14 15.48
N GLY A 352 -5.51 -26.67 14.31
CA GLY A 352 -4.64 -26.67 13.12
C GLY A 352 -3.76 -27.91 13.01
N SER A 353 -3.16 -28.10 11.83
CA SER A 353 -2.27 -29.24 11.53
C SER A 353 -0.79 -28.87 11.55
N HIS A 354 -0.44 -27.59 11.49
CA HIS A 354 0.93 -27.08 11.45
C HIS A 354 1.12 -25.98 12.50
N ALA A 355 2.36 -25.75 12.92
CA ALA A 355 2.73 -24.62 13.77
C ALA A 355 3.89 -23.85 13.14
N ASN A 356 4.03 -22.56 13.46
CA ASN A 356 5.11 -21.74 12.94
C ASN A 356 6.38 -21.94 13.79
N GLN A 357 7.45 -22.45 13.19
CA GLN A 357 8.75 -22.62 13.85
C GLN A 357 9.59 -21.33 13.84
N GLY A 358 9.31 -20.41 12.92
CA GLY A 358 10.06 -19.18 12.69
C GLY A 358 10.96 -19.21 11.44
N PRO A 359 11.60 -18.08 11.09
CA PRO A 359 11.58 -16.81 11.85
C PRO A 359 10.23 -16.12 11.80
N LEU A 360 9.65 -15.89 12.98
CA LEU A 360 8.46 -15.05 13.14
C LEU A 360 8.92 -13.64 13.50
N HIS A 361 8.61 -12.68 12.65
CA HIS A 361 8.90 -11.27 12.91
C HIS A 361 7.73 -10.57 13.57
N LEU A 362 8.05 -9.80 14.60
CA LEU A 362 7.12 -8.93 15.31
C LEU A 362 7.45 -7.48 14.95
N GLY A 363 6.44 -6.69 14.64
CA GLY A 363 6.62 -5.33 14.15
C GLY A 363 5.33 -4.73 13.64
N GLY A 364 5.44 -3.82 12.67
CA GLY A 364 4.29 -3.18 12.02
C GLY A 364 4.29 -3.42 10.52
N ILE A 365 3.09 -3.61 9.98
CA ILE A 365 2.83 -3.51 8.54
C ILE A 365 1.95 -2.28 8.36
N TYR A 366 2.42 -1.31 7.60
CA TYR A 366 1.69 -0.06 7.38
C TYR A 366 1.20 0.01 5.94
N CYS A 367 -0.12 0.11 5.76
CA CYS A 367 -0.75 0.56 4.52
C CYS A 367 -1.02 2.07 4.62
N TYR A 368 -0.43 2.88 3.75
CA TYR A 368 -0.45 4.35 3.90
C TYR A 368 -1.82 4.96 3.56
N ILE A 369 -2.49 4.47 2.52
CA ILE A 369 -3.78 5.00 2.07
C ILE A 369 -4.89 4.62 3.07
N GLU A 370 -4.99 3.34 3.43
CA GLU A 370 -5.94 2.84 4.41
C GLU A 370 -5.89 3.61 5.74
N ASN A 371 -4.68 3.83 6.29
CA ASN A 371 -4.53 4.54 7.57
C ASN A 371 -4.96 6.01 7.49
N HIS A 372 -4.67 6.69 6.38
CA HIS A 372 -5.09 8.07 6.19
C HIS A 372 -6.61 8.18 6.02
N VAL A 373 -7.22 7.27 5.26
CA VAL A 373 -8.67 7.18 5.10
C VAL A 373 -9.33 6.87 6.43
N ARG A 374 -8.87 5.84 7.15
CA ARG A 374 -9.39 5.45 8.47
C ARG A 374 -9.31 6.61 9.48
N ARG A 375 -8.19 7.33 9.52
CA ARG A 375 -8.03 8.51 10.39
C ARG A 375 -8.95 9.65 10.00
N TYR A 376 -9.13 9.91 8.70
CA TYR A 376 -10.04 10.93 8.19
C TYR A 376 -11.50 10.57 8.46
N CYS A 377 -11.88 9.31 8.30
CA CYS A 377 -13.23 8.81 8.55
C CYS A 377 -13.55 8.67 10.06
N SER A 378 -12.54 8.74 10.93
CA SER A 378 -12.72 8.67 12.39
C SER A 378 -13.15 10.01 13.00
N ASN A 379 -13.86 9.95 14.14
CA ASN A 379 -14.20 11.10 14.99
C ASN A 379 -14.92 12.24 14.24
N GLU A 380 -14.32 13.44 14.19
CA GLU A 380 -14.91 14.61 13.54
C GLU A 380 -15.04 14.47 12.03
N GLY A 381 -14.11 13.79 11.36
CA GLY A 381 -14.18 13.65 9.91
C GLY A 381 -15.30 12.70 9.49
N GLY A 382 -15.60 11.66 10.27
CA GLY A 382 -16.81 10.86 10.11
C GLY A 382 -18.10 11.69 10.24
N LYS A 383 -18.15 12.63 11.19
CA LYS A 383 -19.28 13.59 11.30
C LYS A 383 -19.39 14.48 10.07
N ARG A 384 -18.27 15.00 9.56
CA ARG A 384 -18.24 15.83 8.33
C ARG A 384 -18.71 15.07 7.11
N ILE A 385 -18.31 13.80 6.96
CA ILE A 385 -18.77 12.93 5.87
C ILE A 385 -20.29 12.74 5.97
N LYS A 386 -20.82 12.44 7.15
CA LYS A 386 -22.28 12.31 7.34
C LYS A 386 -23.03 13.60 7.01
N THR A 387 -22.50 14.76 7.43
CA THR A 387 -23.07 16.06 7.05
C THR A 387 -23.03 16.27 5.53
N PHE A 388 -21.92 15.94 4.88
CA PHE A 388 -21.78 16.09 3.43
C PHE A 388 -22.74 15.19 2.66
N VAL A 389 -22.86 13.91 3.05
CA VAL A 389 -23.83 12.98 2.47
C VAL A 389 -25.25 13.52 2.63
N LYS A 390 -25.59 14.04 3.81
CA LYS A 390 -26.90 14.65 4.04
C LYS A 390 -27.16 15.85 3.13
N THR A 391 -26.20 16.77 3.03
CA THR A 391 -26.30 17.92 2.12
C THR A 391 -26.46 17.47 0.66
N SER A 392 -25.70 16.46 0.22
CA SER A 392 -25.83 15.92 -1.13
C SER A 392 -27.19 15.25 -1.38
N LEU A 393 -27.76 14.56 -0.38
CA LEU A 393 -29.10 13.99 -0.48
C LEU A 393 -30.18 15.08 -0.55
N ASP A 394 -30.03 16.16 0.21
CA ASP A 394 -30.92 17.32 0.14
C ASP A 394 -30.83 18.00 -1.25
N ASP A 395 -29.62 18.15 -1.80
CA ASP A 395 -29.40 18.70 -3.14
C ASP A 395 -30.06 17.81 -4.21
N ILE A 396 -29.91 16.48 -4.11
CA ILE A 396 -30.56 15.48 -4.98
C ILE A 396 -32.09 15.57 -4.89
N ARG A 397 -32.63 15.65 -3.67
CA ARG A 397 -34.08 15.78 -3.45
C ARG A 397 -34.61 17.05 -4.11
N ASN A 398 -33.94 18.17 -3.91
CA ASN A 398 -34.34 19.45 -4.49
C ASN A 398 -34.25 19.42 -6.02
N ALA A 399 -33.20 18.83 -6.58
CA ALA A 399 -33.05 18.67 -8.04
C ALA A 399 -34.19 17.84 -8.64
N ILE A 400 -34.55 16.72 -8.01
CA ILE A 400 -35.67 15.88 -8.47
C ILE A 400 -37.00 16.62 -8.34
N LEU A 401 -37.25 17.30 -7.23
CA LEU A 401 -38.47 18.11 -7.05
C LEU A 401 -38.58 19.19 -8.13
N SER A 402 -37.52 19.98 -8.32
CA SER A 402 -37.49 21.01 -9.36
C SER A 402 -37.76 20.42 -10.74
N ALA A 403 -37.12 19.30 -11.10
CA ALA A 403 -37.36 18.65 -12.37
C ALA A 403 -38.82 18.18 -12.55
N ILE A 404 -39.46 17.66 -11.49
CA ILE A 404 -40.89 17.31 -11.51
C ILE A 404 -41.77 18.53 -11.76
N TYR A 405 -41.53 19.64 -11.03
CA TYR A 405 -42.36 20.84 -11.15
C TYR A 405 -42.19 21.51 -12.52
N GLU A 406 -40.95 21.62 -13.01
CA GLU A 406 -40.64 22.25 -14.30
C GLU A 406 -41.18 21.44 -15.47
N SER A 407 -41.00 20.11 -15.48
CA SER A 407 -41.54 19.27 -16.55
C SER A 407 -43.07 19.30 -16.59
N THR A 408 -43.74 19.30 -15.43
CA THR A 408 -45.21 19.42 -15.39
C THR A 408 -45.69 20.80 -15.83
N ALA A 409 -44.99 21.88 -15.50
CA ALA A 409 -45.35 23.22 -15.96
C ALA A 409 -45.31 23.31 -17.49
N VAL A 410 -44.24 22.82 -18.12
CA VAL A 410 -44.08 22.81 -19.58
C VAL A 410 -45.08 21.89 -20.26
N ALA A 411 -45.35 20.72 -19.67
CA ALA A 411 -46.27 19.73 -20.22
C ALA A 411 -47.75 20.10 -20.09
N LYS A 412 -48.12 21.07 -19.25
CA LYS A 412 -49.51 21.54 -19.08
C LYS A 412 -49.95 22.50 -20.18
N ASP A 413 -48.99 23.22 -20.77
CA ASP A 413 -49.23 24.21 -21.84
C ASP A 413 -49.32 23.57 -23.24
N LYS A 414 -49.02 22.29 -23.35
CA LYS A 414 -49.08 21.47 -24.57
C LYS A 414 -49.88 20.22 -24.21
N SER A 415 -50.71 19.65 -25.09
CA SER A 415 -51.46 18.41 -24.81
C SER A 415 -50.52 17.20 -24.76
N SER A 416 -49.63 17.16 -23.75
CA SER A 416 -48.42 16.34 -23.75
C SER A 416 -48.72 14.94 -23.23
N THR A 417 -48.09 13.94 -23.85
CA THR A 417 -48.13 12.55 -23.43
C THR A 417 -47.20 12.31 -22.22
N ALA A 418 -47.40 11.20 -21.51
CA ALA A 418 -46.48 10.79 -20.44
C ALA A 418 -45.04 10.60 -20.94
N SER A 419 -44.85 10.16 -22.19
CA SER A 419 -43.52 10.00 -22.80
C SER A 419 -42.79 11.34 -22.93
N GLU A 420 -43.48 12.36 -23.44
CA GLU A 420 -42.93 13.72 -23.57
C GLU A 420 -42.65 14.35 -22.19
N TRP A 421 -43.48 14.07 -21.19
CA TRP A 421 -43.22 14.52 -19.82
C TRP A 421 -41.95 13.88 -19.24
N LEU A 422 -41.70 12.59 -19.50
CA LEU A 422 -40.51 11.88 -19.03
C LEU A 422 -39.23 12.38 -19.74
N ASP A 423 -39.32 12.75 -21.01
CA ASP A 423 -38.22 13.39 -21.74
C ASP A 423 -37.86 14.73 -21.08
N LEU A 424 -38.85 15.60 -20.86
CA LEU A 424 -38.66 16.87 -20.16
C LEU A 424 -38.10 16.67 -18.75
N PHE A 425 -38.61 15.69 -18.00
CA PHE A 425 -38.11 15.39 -16.66
C PHE A 425 -36.64 14.96 -16.67
N CYS A 426 -36.24 14.07 -17.59
CA CYS A 426 -34.84 13.68 -17.76
C CYS A 426 -33.95 14.85 -18.20
N ASP A 427 -34.44 15.73 -19.06
CA ASP A 427 -33.73 16.94 -19.48
C ASP A 427 -33.53 17.93 -18.33
N HIS A 428 -34.57 18.16 -17.52
CA HIS A 428 -34.51 19.05 -16.34
C HIS A 428 -33.67 18.47 -15.19
N LEU A 429 -33.59 17.14 -15.05
CA LEU A 429 -32.62 16.49 -14.16
C LEU A 429 -31.16 16.79 -14.59
N GLY A 430 -30.93 16.86 -15.90
CA GLY A 430 -29.73 17.42 -16.51
C GLY A 430 -28.41 16.85 -15.97
N SER A 431 -27.44 17.74 -15.71
CA SER A 431 -26.10 17.41 -15.20
C SER A 431 -26.04 17.07 -13.71
N ASN A 432 -27.14 17.26 -12.97
CA ASN A 432 -27.15 17.05 -11.52
C ASN A 432 -27.33 15.56 -11.18
N LEU A 433 -28.10 14.83 -11.98
CA LEU A 433 -28.33 13.39 -11.86
C LEU A 433 -28.55 12.78 -13.25
N VAL A 434 -27.64 11.89 -13.66
CA VAL A 434 -27.79 11.17 -14.94
C VAL A 434 -28.80 10.04 -14.73
N PHE A 435 -30.06 10.30 -15.05
CA PHE A 435 -31.12 9.30 -15.03
C PHE A 435 -31.37 8.76 -16.44
N PRO A 436 -31.09 7.48 -16.73
CA PRO A 436 -31.19 6.95 -18.08
C PRO A 436 -32.66 6.85 -18.52
N ARG A 437 -33.09 7.71 -19.44
CA ARG A 437 -34.45 7.75 -20.01
C ARG A 437 -34.97 6.39 -20.50
N ARG A 438 -34.07 5.52 -20.98
CA ARG A 438 -34.34 4.14 -21.41
C ARG A 438 -34.94 3.24 -20.31
N GLU A 439 -34.74 3.55 -19.04
CA GLU A 439 -35.29 2.74 -17.94
C GLU A 439 -36.76 3.07 -17.63
N LEU A 440 -37.32 4.11 -18.26
CA LEU A 440 -38.68 4.58 -18.05
C LEU A 440 -39.65 4.16 -19.17
N THR A 441 -39.21 3.39 -20.15
CA THR A 441 -40.02 2.98 -21.32
C THR A 441 -41.28 2.19 -20.93
N ASN A 442 -41.24 1.46 -19.82
CA ASN A 442 -42.39 0.70 -19.32
C ASN A 442 -43.56 1.59 -18.88
N ILE A 443 -43.31 2.87 -18.59
CA ILE A 443 -44.33 3.85 -18.18
C ILE A 443 -45.06 4.42 -19.41
N GLU A 444 -44.40 4.44 -20.56
CA GLU A 444 -44.96 4.94 -21.83
C GLU A 444 -46.19 4.14 -22.29
N HIS A 445 -46.20 2.83 -22.00
CA HIS A 445 -47.26 1.92 -22.41
C HIS A 445 -48.47 1.88 -21.47
N GLN A 446 -48.51 2.71 -20.42
CA GLN A 446 -49.57 2.70 -19.41
C GLN A 446 -50.72 3.68 -19.67
N GLU A 447 -50.82 4.26 -20.88
CA GLU A 447 -51.90 5.18 -21.30
C GLU A 447 -52.17 6.33 -20.29
N ILE A 448 -51.10 6.84 -19.67
CA ILE A 448 -51.21 7.91 -18.67
C ILE A 448 -51.50 9.24 -19.39
N ASN A 449 -52.76 9.67 -19.33
CA ASN A 449 -53.24 10.88 -20.00
C ASN A 449 -53.21 12.16 -19.12
N TYR A 450 -52.84 12.02 -17.84
CA TYR A 450 -52.90 13.12 -16.87
C TYR A 450 -51.54 13.34 -16.21
N VAL A 451 -50.77 14.31 -16.74
CA VAL A 451 -49.40 14.63 -16.28
C VAL A 451 -49.36 15.15 -14.84
N GLU A 452 -50.45 15.75 -14.33
CA GLU A 452 -50.52 16.21 -12.94
C GLU A 452 -50.55 15.01 -11.96
N PHE A 453 -51.08 13.86 -12.38
CA PHE A 453 -50.97 12.62 -11.59
C PHE A 453 -49.51 12.16 -11.45
N LEU A 454 -48.69 12.27 -12.50
CA LEU A 454 -47.27 11.92 -12.43
C LEU A 454 -46.54 12.80 -11.41
N LYS A 455 -46.82 14.11 -11.41
CA LYS A 455 -46.29 15.05 -10.41
C LYS A 455 -46.67 14.66 -9.00
N GLU A 456 -47.96 14.42 -8.73
CA GLU A 456 -48.45 14.08 -7.39
C GLU A 456 -47.86 12.75 -6.91
N ALA A 457 -47.87 11.72 -7.77
CA ALA A 457 -47.36 10.39 -7.45
C ALA A 457 -45.85 10.42 -7.18
N MET A 458 -45.06 11.07 -8.04
CA MET A 458 -43.60 11.14 -7.87
C MET A 458 -43.21 12.02 -6.68
N SER A 459 -43.90 13.14 -6.45
CA SER A 459 -43.65 13.99 -5.27
C SER A 459 -43.96 13.26 -3.97
N ALA A 460 -45.08 12.52 -3.92
CA ALA A 460 -45.46 11.74 -2.74
C ALA A 460 -44.50 10.56 -2.48
N ALA A 461 -43.96 9.94 -3.53
CA ALA A 461 -43.01 8.83 -3.42
C ALA A 461 -41.58 9.27 -3.06
N LEU A 462 -41.21 10.52 -3.36
CA LEU A 462 -39.85 11.02 -3.20
C LEU A 462 -39.41 11.06 -1.73
N ASP A 463 -40.23 11.61 -0.85
CA ASP A 463 -39.88 11.78 0.56
C ASP A 463 -39.62 10.45 1.29
N PRO A 464 -40.49 9.41 1.16
CA PRO A 464 -40.20 8.08 1.68
C PRO A 464 -38.93 7.45 1.08
N ALA A 465 -38.71 7.63 -0.23
CA ALA A 465 -37.53 7.08 -0.90
C ALA A 465 -36.23 7.72 -0.41
N MET A 466 -36.19 9.06 -0.31
CA MET A 466 -35.03 9.80 0.19
C MET A 466 -34.74 9.46 1.65
N LYS A 467 -35.78 9.33 2.48
CA LYS A 467 -35.61 8.91 3.88
C LYS A 467 -35.00 7.51 3.99
N LYS A 468 -35.44 6.56 3.15
CA LYS A 468 -34.86 5.21 3.10
C LYS A 468 -33.38 5.23 2.70
N VAL A 469 -33.01 6.09 1.75
CA VAL A 469 -31.60 6.27 1.36
C VAL A 469 -30.79 6.90 2.50
N GLU A 470 -31.31 7.93 3.18
CA GLU A 470 -30.65 8.56 4.32
C GLU A 470 -30.42 7.57 5.47
N GLU A 471 -31.40 6.70 5.76
CA GLU A 471 -31.30 5.64 6.77
C GLU A 471 -30.21 4.61 6.40
N ASN A 472 -30.15 4.19 5.13
CA ASN A 472 -29.09 3.29 4.65
C ASN A 472 -27.69 3.93 4.77
N CYS A 473 -27.53 5.18 4.34
CA CYS A 473 -26.25 5.90 4.45
C CYS A 473 -25.84 6.17 5.90
N SER A 474 -26.81 6.37 6.80
CA SER A 474 -26.56 6.67 8.22
C SER A 474 -26.21 5.42 9.03
N SER A 475 -26.74 4.26 8.62
CA SER A 475 -26.54 2.95 9.27
C SER A 475 -25.31 2.19 8.76
N MET A 476 -24.74 2.57 7.60
CA MET A 476 -23.47 2.00 7.13
C MET A 476 -22.35 2.21 8.16
N PRO A 477 -21.73 1.13 8.65
CA PRO A 477 -20.54 1.22 9.49
C PRO A 477 -19.42 1.93 8.74
N THR A 478 -18.65 2.76 9.45
CA THR A 478 -17.47 3.44 8.87
C THR A 478 -16.48 2.43 8.27
N ASP A 479 -16.40 1.22 8.84
CA ASP A 479 -15.56 0.13 8.35
C ASP A 479 -16.00 -0.44 6.99
N GLU A 480 -17.26 -0.26 6.57
CA GLU A 480 -17.75 -0.65 5.24
C GLU A 480 -17.51 0.43 4.17
N MET A 481 -17.43 1.71 4.57
CA MET A 481 -17.16 2.82 3.65
C MET A 481 -15.67 2.98 3.32
N ILE A 482 -14.79 2.67 4.28
CA ILE A 482 -13.33 2.84 4.14
C ILE A 482 -12.76 2.12 2.89
N PRO A 483 -13.09 0.84 2.62
CA PRO A 483 -12.54 0.12 1.45
C PRO A 483 -12.90 0.76 0.11
N GLU A 484 -14.13 1.27 -0.05
CA GLU A 484 -14.54 1.94 -1.30
C GLU A 484 -13.85 3.30 -1.48
N ILE A 485 -13.67 4.06 -0.39
CA ILE A 485 -12.91 5.32 -0.44
C ILE A 485 -11.44 5.05 -0.75
N GLU A 486 -10.85 4.02 -0.14
CA GLU A 486 -9.48 3.58 -0.43
C GLU A 486 -9.33 3.23 -1.91
N LYS A 487 -10.26 2.45 -2.47
CA LYS A 487 -10.26 2.06 -3.88
C LYS A 487 -10.33 3.27 -4.82
N ILE A 488 -11.25 4.21 -4.57
CA ILE A 488 -11.37 5.42 -5.39
C ILE A 488 -10.08 6.26 -5.33
N LEU A 489 -9.50 6.39 -4.12
CA LEU A 489 -8.27 7.15 -3.92
C LEU A 489 -7.06 6.45 -4.52
N SER A 490 -6.96 5.12 -4.41
CA SER A 490 -5.86 4.36 -5.01
C SER A 490 -5.93 4.45 -6.54
N GLU A 491 -7.11 4.35 -7.15
CA GLU A 491 -7.29 4.56 -8.58
C GLU A 491 -6.87 5.98 -9.03
N HIS A 492 -7.18 7.01 -8.24
CA HIS A 492 -6.75 8.39 -8.53
C HIS A 492 -5.27 8.67 -8.23
N LEU A 493 -4.65 7.90 -7.33
CA LEU A 493 -3.29 8.11 -6.85
C LEU A 493 -2.30 7.06 -7.37
N CYS A 494 -2.69 6.12 -8.24
CA CYS A 494 -1.80 5.08 -8.78
C CYS A 494 -1.46 5.28 -10.26
N GLY A 495 -1.07 6.50 -10.64
CA GLY A 495 -0.72 6.86 -12.02
C GLY A 495 0.77 7.14 -12.26
N CYS A 496 1.07 7.88 -13.32
CA CYS A 496 2.42 8.20 -13.77
C CYS A 496 3.26 9.05 -12.80
N TRP A 497 2.60 9.83 -11.92
CA TRP A 497 3.19 10.74 -10.92
C TRP A 497 4.22 11.78 -11.42
N LYS A 498 4.65 11.70 -12.67
CA LYS A 498 5.49 12.69 -13.32
C LYS A 498 4.80 14.05 -13.21
N GLN A 499 5.59 15.06 -12.90
CA GLN A 499 5.12 16.43 -12.72
C GLN A 499 5.49 17.27 -13.94
N CYS A 500 4.55 18.12 -14.37
CA CYS A 500 4.80 19.09 -15.41
C CYS A 500 5.97 19.98 -14.98
N PRO A 501 7.02 20.14 -15.79
CA PRO A 501 8.20 20.89 -15.38
C PRO A 501 7.91 22.38 -15.16
N LEU A 502 6.83 22.92 -15.74
CA LEU A 502 6.43 24.32 -15.59
C LEU A 502 5.51 24.57 -14.39
N CYS A 503 4.39 23.85 -14.23
CA CYS A 503 3.42 24.09 -13.14
C CYS A 503 3.39 23.02 -12.05
N LYS A 504 4.17 21.94 -12.20
CA LYS A 504 4.17 20.77 -11.31
C LYS A 504 2.83 20.01 -11.22
N ALA A 505 1.92 20.23 -12.18
CA ALA A 505 0.70 19.41 -12.30
C ALA A 505 1.07 17.95 -12.55
N ILE A 506 0.32 17.02 -11.96
CA ILE A 506 0.61 15.59 -12.04
C ILE A 506 0.02 15.04 -13.34
N CYS A 507 0.76 14.16 -14.01
CA CYS A 507 0.27 13.48 -15.20
C CYS A 507 -0.97 12.63 -14.86
N THR A 508 -2.04 12.76 -15.65
CA THR A 508 -3.31 12.05 -15.43
C THR A 508 -3.33 10.65 -16.01
N ASN A 509 -2.22 10.20 -16.59
CA ASN A 509 -2.13 8.83 -17.05
C ASN A 509 -2.10 7.90 -15.83
N THR A 510 -3.05 6.95 -15.80
CA THR A 510 -3.24 5.98 -14.72
C THR A 510 -2.25 4.82 -14.79
N ILE A 511 -1.34 4.80 -15.77
CA ILE A 511 -0.29 3.80 -15.92
C ILE A 511 1.05 4.39 -15.45
N PRO A 512 1.69 3.83 -14.40
CA PRO A 512 3.06 4.18 -14.02
C PRO A 512 4.03 3.94 -15.17
N THR A 513 4.99 4.85 -15.37
CA THR A 513 6.03 4.72 -16.41
C THR A 513 5.47 4.43 -17.82
N HIS A 514 4.30 4.99 -18.15
CA HIS A 514 3.69 4.80 -19.46
C HIS A 514 4.58 5.30 -20.60
N GLU A 515 4.44 4.66 -21.76
CA GLU A 515 5.03 5.14 -23.01
C GLU A 515 4.25 6.36 -23.54
N GLY A 516 4.92 7.22 -24.31
CA GLY A 516 4.36 8.45 -24.86
C GLY A 516 4.48 9.67 -23.96
N ASP A 517 3.96 10.80 -24.44
CA ASP A 517 4.11 12.09 -23.74
C ASP A 517 3.23 12.16 -22.48
N HIS A 518 3.80 12.67 -21.39
CA HIS A 518 3.05 13.03 -20.19
C HIS A 518 2.14 14.22 -20.47
N SER A 519 0.90 14.16 -19.98
CA SER A 519 -0.07 15.24 -20.13
C SER A 519 -1.04 15.30 -18.96
N VAL A 520 -1.73 16.42 -18.88
CA VAL A 520 -2.86 16.69 -17.99
C VAL A 520 -3.84 17.56 -18.76
N PRO A 521 -5.16 17.35 -18.67
CA PRO A 521 -6.14 18.20 -19.35
C PRO A 521 -6.08 19.64 -18.85
N PHE A 522 -5.76 19.83 -17.57
CA PHE A 522 -5.79 21.13 -16.91
C PHE A 522 -4.45 21.44 -16.23
N HIS A 523 -3.72 22.39 -16.82
CA HIS A 523 -2.55 22.99 -16.18
C HIS A 523 -2.98 24.11 -15.22
N ARG A 524 -2.13 24.39 -14.23
CA ARG A 524 -2.35 25.42 -13.21
C ARG A 524 -1.40 26.61 -13.38
N PRO A 525 -1.75 27.80 -12.84
CA PRO A 525 -0.85 28.94 -12.77
C PRO A 525 0.46 28.57 -12.10
N GLN A 526 1.57 29.07 -12.64
CA GLN A 526 2.89 28.75 -12.09
C GLN A 526 3.06 29.34 -10.67
N ALA A 527 2.33 30.41 -10.31
CA ALA A 527 2.29 30.95 -8.95
C ALA A 527 1.95 29.89 -7.88
N VAL A 528 1.15 28.88 -8.22
CA VAL A 528 0.75 27.81 -7.29
C VAL A 528 1.95 26.98 -6.83
N ASN A 529 3.00 26.87 -7.65
CA ASN A 529 4.24 26.17 -7.31
C ASN A 529 5.38 27.10 -6.85
N GLY A 530 5.10 28.41 -6.70
CA GLY A 530 6.07 29.40 -6.27
C GLY A 530 6.91 30.04 -7.37
N SER A 531 6.60 29.81 -8.66
CA SER A 531 7.37 30.39 -9.77
C SER A 531 7.22 31.91 -9.88
N ILE A 532 8.32 32.56 -10.25
CA ILE A 532 8.46 34.02 -10.33
C ILE A 532 9.02 34.45 -11.69
N TRP A 533 8.74 35.70 -12.06
CA TRP A 533 9.38 36.33 -13.20
C TRP A 533 10.90 36.46 -12.95
N TYR A 534 11.70 36.24 -14.00
CA TYR A 534 13.16 36.26 -13.89
C TYR A 534 13.67 37.59 -13.29
N LYS A 535 14.51 37.48 -12.26
CA LYS A 535 15.10 38.61 -11.50
C LYS A 535 14.08 39.54 -10.80
N THR A 536 12.86 39.06 -10.52
CA THR A 536 11.89 39.79 -9.69
C THR A 536 11.41 38.93 -8.52
N ASP A 537 10.59 39.51 -7.64
CA ASP A 537 9.82 38.80 -6.62
C ASP A 537 8.33 38.66 -7.00
N HIS A 538 8.00 38.92 -8.27
CA HIS A 538 6.64 38.89 -8.80
C HIS A 538 6.26 37.48 -9.25
N PHE A 539 5.14 36.95 -8.77
CA PHE A 539 4.63 35.65 -9.20
C PHE A 539 4.30 35.59 -10.70
N VAL A 540 4.41 34.41 -11.30
CA VAL A 540 3.90 34.13 -12.65
C VAL A 540 2.46 33.62 -12.55
N ILE A 541 1.49 34.46 -12.91
CA ILE A 541 0.06 34.11 -12.84
C ILE A 541 -0.43 33.31 -14.05
N ASP A 542 0.39 33.19 -15.10
CA ASP A 542 0.04 32.46 -16.32
C ASP A 542 0.05 30.95 -16.12
N CYS A 543 -0.91 30.27 -16.77
CA CYS A 543 -0.88 28.82 -16.91
C CYS A 543 0.16 28.40 -17.95
N CYS A 544 0.67 27.18 -17.84
CA CYS A 544 1.65 26.64 -18.80
C CYS A 544 1.15 26.69 -20.24
N CYS A 545 -0.15 26.42 -20.46
CA CYS A 545 -0.75 26.47 -21.79
C CYS A 545 -0.64 27.86 -22.41
N THR A 546 -0.80 28.92 -21.60
CA THR A 546 -0.68 30.31 -22.02
C THR A 546 0.77 30.69 -22.24
N SER A 547 1.68 30.25 -21.34
CA SER A 547 3.11 30.46 -21.52
C SER A 547 3.63 29.82 -22.81
N VAL A 548 3.26 28.58 -23.14
CA VAL A 548 3.70 27.93 -24.39
C VAL A 548 3.00 28.48 -25.64
N ALA A 549 1.95 29.30 -25.48
CA ALA A 549 1.31 30.05 -26.56
C ALA A 549 1.94 31.44 -26.78
N SER A 550 2.66 31.99 -25.80
CA SER A 550 3.26 33.33 -25.86
C SER A 550 4.65 33.32 -26.52
N ASP A 551 5.14 34.53 -26.84
CA ASP A 551 6.52 34.74 -27.32
C ASP A 551 7.52 34.94 -26.16
N ASP A 552 7.13 34.54 -24.94
CA ASP A 552 7.99 34.63 -23.77
C ASP A 552 9.09 33.56 -23.78
N TYR A 553 10.05 33.76 -22.88
CA TYR A 553 11.18 32.88 -22.67
C TYR A 553 11.18 32.43 -21.20
N PHE A 554 11.45 31.15 -20.97
CA PHE A 554 11.83 30.69 -19.63
C PHE A 554 13.36 30.69 -19.52
N VAL A 555 13.85 31.12 -18.35
CA VAL A 555 15.26 31.32 -18.07
C VAL A 555 15.70 30.31 -17.02
N PHE A 556 16.73 29.52 -17.35
CA PHE A 556 17.33 28.57 -16.43
C PHE A 556 18.32 29.25 -15.48
N SER A 557 18.73 28.52 -14.43
CA SER A 557 19.71 29.00 -13.44
C SER A 557 21.08 29.33 -14.04
N ASP A 558 21.43 28.75 -15.18
CA ASP A 558 22.63 29.02 -15.98
C ASP A 558 22.47 30.22 -16.94
N ASN A 559 21.38 30.99 -16.82
CA ASN A 559 20.96 32.07 -17.72
C ASN A 559 20.65 31.64 -19.16
N LYS A 560 20.53 30.34 -19.46
CA LYS A 560 20.05 29.87 -20.74
C LYS A 560 18.59 30.26 -20.92
N GLN A 561 18.27 30.87 -22.06
CA GLN A 561 16.91 31.27 -22.42
C GLN A 561 16.38 30.34 -23.50
N ILE A 562 15.18 29.79 -23.30
CA ILE A 562 14.49 29.00 -24.31
C ILE A 562 13.10 29.60 -24.51
N PRO A 563 12.67 29.84 -25.77
CA PRO A 563 11.32 30.28 -26.05
C PRO A 563 10.30 29.28 -25.48
N CYS A 564 9.25 29.77 -24.81
CA CYS A 564 8.20 28.93 -24.23
C CYS A 564 7.55 28.03 -25.29
N LYS A 565 7.34 28.52 -26.52
CA LYS A 565 6.85 27.74 -27.67
C LYS A 565 7.75 26.55 -28.05
N LYS A 566 9.05 26.62 -27.73
CA LYS A 566 10.05 25.59 -28.04
C LYS A 566 10.49 24.83 -26.78
N TYR A 567 9.63 24.76 -25.77
CA TYR A 567 10.02 24.26 -24.45
C TYR A 567 10.64 22.85 -24.48
N ARG A 568 10.22 21.97 -25.39
CA ARG A 568 10.78 20.62 -25.55
C ARG A 568 12.28 20.61 -25.85
N GLN A 569 12.83 21.68 -26.44
CA GLN A 569 14.27 21.82 -26.71
C GLN A 569 15.11 21.94 -25.43
N ALA A 570 14.48 22.19 -24.28
CA ALA A 570 15.16 22.15 -22.99
C ALA A 570 15.65 20.74 -22.61
N GLY A 571 15.11 19.68 -23.20
CA GLY A 571 15.48 18.30 -22.88
C GLY A 571 14.92 17.83 -21.52
N GLY A 572 15.28 16.61 -21.12
CA GLY A 572 14.81 16.00 -19.86
C GLY A 572 13.29 15.93 -19.78
N ASP A 573 12.73 16.25 -18.60
CA ASP A 573 11.28 16.25 -18.39
C ASP A 573 10.54 17.27 -19.28
N TYR A 574 11.18 18.31 -19.82
CA TYR A 574 10.51 19.22 -20.75
C TYR A 574 10.20 18.56 -22.11
N ALA A 575 11.06 17.65 -22.57
CA ALA A 575 10.89 16.99 -23.86
C ALA A 575 9.77 15.92 -23.82
N THR A 576 9.53 15.32 -22.65
CA THR A 576 8.58 14.22 -22.44
C THR A 576 7.16 14.68 -22.11
N TRP A 577 6.91 15.99 -22.03
CA TRP A 577 5.59 16.54 -21.72
C TRP A 577 4.89 17.11 -22.96
N ARG A 578 3.59 16.87 -23.07
CA ARG A 578 2.69 17.52 -24.04
C ARG A 578 1.84 18.56 -23.33
N ILE A 579 2.16 19.82 -23.60
CA ILE A 579 1.41 20.98 -23.13
C ILE A 579 0.77 21.60 -24.38
N THR A 580 -0.55 21.53 -24.46
CA THR A 580 -1.28 22.12 -25.60
C THR A 580 -1.35 23.64 -25.40
N PRO A 581 -0.91 24.45 -26.38
CA PRO A 581 -1.04 25.89 -26.30
C PRO A 581 -2.51 26.30 -26.22
N ASP A 582 -2.85 27.08 -25.19
CA ASP A 582 -4.19 27.62 -24.98
C ASP A 582 -4.09 28.96 -24.25
N SER A 583 -4.83 29.95 -24.74
CA SER A 583 -4.97 31.27 -24.12
C SER A 583 -6.08 31.32 -23.06
N SER A 584 -6.90 30.27 -22.93
CA SER A 584 -7.95 30.21 -21.92
C SER A 584 -7.37 29.83 -20.55
N THR A 585 -7.36 30.79 -19.63
CA THR A 585 -7.14 30.48 -18.21
C THR A 585 -8.51 30.15 -17.59
N GLN A 586 -8.66 28.93 -17.09
CA GLN A 586 -9.90 28.47 -16.46
C GLN A 586 -10.36 29.38 -15.32
N PRO A 587 -11.66 29.70 -15.23
CA PRO A 587 -12.26 30.44 -14.12
C PRO A 587 -11.84 29.93 -12.73
N TYR A 588 -11.74 28.61 -12.55
CA TYR A 588 -11.26 27.99 -11.32
C TYR A 588 -9.90 28.55 -10.85
N TRP A 589 -8.91 28.59 -11.75
CA TRP A 589 -7.57 29.03 -11.39
C TRP A 589 -7.48 30.54 -11.14
N LYS A 590 -8.27 31.32 -11.88
CA LYS A 590 -8.40 32.77 -11.64
C LYS A 590 -8.94 33.05 -10.26
N TRP A 591 -10.03 32.37 -9.91
CA TRP A 591 -10.64 32.43 -8.59
C TRP A 591 -9.68 31.95 -7.50
N PHE A 592 -9.02 30.81 -7.70
CA PHE A 592 -8.09 30.23 -6.71
C PHE A 592 -6.95 31.19 -6.37
N VAL A 593 -6.25 31.72 -7.37
CA VAL A 593 -5.12 32.63 -7.15
C VAL A 593 -5.58 33.92 -6.46
N SER A 594 -6.73 34.46 -6.87
CA SER A 594 -7.34 35.64 -6.26
C SER A 594 -7.75 35.40 -4.80
N HIS A 595 -8.47 34.31 -4.54
CA HIS A 595 -9.01 33.97 -3.23
C HIS A 595 -7.91 33.57 -2.22
N PHE A 596 -6.89 32.85 -2.66
CA PHE A 596 -5.79 32.38 -1.81
C PHE A 596 -4.53 33.24 -1.86
N ARG A 597 -4.60 34.45 -2.44
CA ARG A 597 -3.43 35.34 -2.64
C ARG A 597 -2.54 35.47 -1.40
N ALA A 598 -3.12 35.78 -0.25
CA ALA A 598 -2.38 36.07 0.98
C ALA A 598 -1.64 34.83 1.49
N LYS A 599 -2.25 33.65 1.36
CA LYS A 599 -1.63 32.37 1.74
C LYS A 599 -0.48 32.00 0.82
N LEU A 600 -0.60 32.30 -0.48
CA LEU A 600 0.47 32.07 -1.45
C LEU A 600 1.66 33.00 -1.20
N GLU A 601 1.40 34.29 -0.95
CA GLU A 601 2.44 35.27 -0.60
C GLU A 601 3.16 34.90 0.70
N GLU A 602 2.42 34.51 1.74
CA GLU A 602 2.98 34.03 3.01
C GLU A 602 3.82 32.76 2.84
N ASN A 603 3.32 31.78 2.09
CA ASN A 603 3.99 30.49 1.94
C ASN A 603 5.30 30.59 1.15
N TYR A 604 5.34 31.38 0.08
CA TYR A 604 6.51 31.47 -0.79
C TYR A 604 7.37 32.72 -0.57
N GLN A 605 6.91 33.67 0.27
CA GLN A 605 7.59 34.96 0.52
C GLN A 605 7.83 35.75 -0.79
N LYS A 606 6.84 35.76 -1.68
CA LYS A 606 6.79 36.47 -2.98
C LYS A 606 5.50 37.28 -3.09
N LYS A 607 5.35 38.07 -4.14
CA LYS A 607 4.26 39.07 -4.24
C LYS A 607 3.48 39.02 -5.55
N PHE A 608 2.19 39.29 -5.48
CA PHE A 608 1.34 39.56 -6.65
C PHE A 608 1.38 41.05 -7.02
N THR A 609 2.55 41.51 -7.48
CA THR A 609 2.76 42.92 -7.88
C THR A 609 3.47 43.00 -9.23
N GLY A 610 3.41 44.18 -9.88
CA GLY A 610 4.04 44.40 -11.18
C GLY A 610 3.59 43.39 -12.24
N LYS A 611 4.53 42.61 -12.79
CA LYS A 611 4.22 41.58 -13.81
C LYS A 611 3.38 40.40 -13.28
N GLY A 612 3.28 40.25 -11.96
CA GLY A 612 2.46 39.23 -11.32
C GLY A 612 1.18 39.78 -10.70
N GLU A 613 0.80 41.01 -11.03
CA GLU A 613 -0.40 41.63 -10.47
C GLU A 613 -1.67 40.88 -10.90
N ILE A 614 -2.49 40.51 -9.93
CA ILE A 614 -3.75 39.81 -10.19
C ILE A 614 -4.76 40.81 -10.78
N PRO A 615 -5.32 40.56 -11.98
CA PRO A 615 -6.30 41.46 -12.57
C PRO A 615 -7.54 41.62 -11.67
N ILE A 616 -8.08 42.84 -11.59
CA ILE A 616 -9.30 43.15 -10.80
C ILE A 616 -10.49 42.29 -11.25
N SER A 617 -10.56 41.91 -12.52
CA SER A 617 -11.60 40.99 -13.01
C SER A 617 -11.59 39.63 -12.32
N TRP A 618 -10.45 39.16 -11.79
CA TRP A 618 -10.37 37.88 -11.07
C TRP A 618 -10.93 37.97 -9.66
N THR A 619 -10.98 39.17 -9.05
CA THR A 619 -11.59 39.36 -7.73
C THR A 619 -13.12 39.34 -7.78
N GLN A 620 -13.69 39.49 -8.96
CA GLN A 620 -15.15 39.47 -9.18
C GLN A 620 -15.69 38.06 -9.42
N ILE A 621 -14.83 37.08 -9.71
CA ILE A 621 -15.23 35.69 -9.90
C ILE A 621 -15.67 35.13 -8.55
N THR A 622 -16.85 34.51 -8.49
CA THR A 622 -17.36 33.86 -7.29
C THR A 622 -17.08 32.36 -7.32
N LYS A 623 -17.17 31.71 -6.14
CA LYS A 623 -17.08 30.25 -6.05
C LYS A 623 -18.20 29.58 -6.88
N GLN A 624 -19.37 30.18 -6.97
CA GLN A 624 -20.49 29.64 -7.73
C GLN A 624 -20.20 29.67 -9.24
N ASP A 625 -19.67 30.78 -9.75
CA ASP A 625 -19.27 30.89 -11.17
C ASP A 625 -18.27 29.80 -11.57
N VAL A 626 -17.35 29.46 -10.66
CA VAL A 626 -16.38 28.37 -10.85
C VAL A 626 -17.05 27.00 -10.89
N LEU A 627 -18.00 26.74 -9.98
CA LEU A 627 -18.72 25.47 -9.94
C LEU A 627 -19.61 25.31 -11.17
N ASP A 628 -20.22 26.39 -11.65
CA ASP A 628 -21.06 26.38 -12.85
C ASP A 628 -20.24 26.16 -14.13
N ASP A 629 -19.02 26.71 -14.19
CA ASP A 629 -18.08 26.47 -15.29
C ASP A 629 -17.57 25.02 -15.31
N LEU A 630 -17.26 24.43 -14.15
CA LEU A 630 -16.81 23.03 -14.03
C LEU A 630 -17.91 22.00 -14.35
N LYS A 631 -19.18 22.42 -14.35
CA LYS A 631 -20.33 21.57 -14.71
C LYS A 631 -20.63 21.57 -16.22
N LYS A 632 -20.03 22.48 -16.98
CA LYS A 632 -20.11 22.50 -18.46
C LYS A 632 -19.13 21.52 -19.05
#